data_AF-A0A7K4WHY6-F1
#
_entry.id   AF-A0A7K4WHY6-F1
#
_cell.length_a   1.000
_cell.length_b   1.000
_cell.length_c   1.000
_cell.angle_alpha   90.00
_cell.angle_beta   90.00
_cell.angle_gamma   90.00
#
_symmetry.space_group_name_H-M   'P 1'
#
loop_
_entity.id
_entity.type
_entity.pdbx_description
1 polymer ?
#
loop_
_entity_poly.entity_id
_entity_poly.type
_entity_poly.pdbx_seq_one_letter_code
_entity_poly.pdbx_strand_id
1 'polypeptide(L)'
;MTTDEATKSEGEVQAVALTERGEDITPAQDRGVLKIIKRPGSEDESPMIGDKVYVHYKGKLANGKKFDSSRDRNEPFVFSLGKGQVIKAWDIGVATMKKGEICYLLCKPDYAYGSAGSAPKIPSNATLFFEVELLDFKGEDLFEDGGIIRRIKRKGEGYSNPNEGATVEIHLEGFCGGIRFDCKDVKFIVGEGEDHDIPIGIDKALEKMQRGEHCILYLSPRYGFGEAGKPKYGIQANAELVYEVTLKSFEKAKESWEMDTKEKLEQAAVVKEKGTMYFKEGKYLQAVIQYGKIVSWLEMEYGLSEKESKASDSFLLAAFLNLAMCYLKLREYAKAVECCDKALGLDQDNEKGLYRRGEARLLMNEFELAKCDFQKVLEVNPQNKAAKSQISVCQKKTKEHNDRDRRIYANMFTKFAERDAKEAASKTGVERAAEKAACEKGLKTPGAE
;
A
#
# COMPACT_ATOMS: atom_id res chain seq x y z
N MET A 1 -49.71 16.68 49.49
CA MET A 1 -48.54 17.13 48.73
C MET A 1 -47.87 15.89 48.18
N THR A 2 -47.99 15.71 46.88
CA THR A 2 -47.54 14.55 46.11
C THR A 2 -46.03 14.59 45.90
N THR A 3 -45.44 13.41 45.90
CA THR A 3 -44.04 13.03 45.69
C THR A 3 -43.52 13.46 44.31
N ASP A 4 -42.49 14.30 44.28
CA ASP A 4 -41.63 14.49 43.11
C ASP A 4 -40.52 13.41 43.13
N GLU A 5 -40.79 12.26 42.52
CA GLU A 5 -39.72 11.37 42.06
C GLU A 5 -39.13 11.99 40.78
N ALA A 6 -37.96 12.62 40.94
CA ALA A 6 -37.17 13.11 39.82
C ALA A 6 -36.83 11.93 38.88
N THR A 7 -37.42 11.91 37.69
CA THR A 7 -37.05 11.01 36.59
C THR A 7 -35.59 11.22 36.23
N LYS A 8 -34.71 10.33 36.70
CA LYS A 8 -33.30 10.26 36.29
C LYS A 8 -33.22 10.13 34.78
N SER A 9 -32.31 10.88 34.15
CA SER A 9 -32.13 10.80 32.71
C SER A 9 -31.64 9.40 32.30
N GLU A 10 -32.00 8.92 31.11
CA GLU A 10 -31.62 7.58 30.61
C GLU A 10 -30.09 7.34 30.68
N GLY A 11 -29.29 8.41 30.55
CA GLY A 11 -27.83 8.36 30.70
C GLY A 11 -27.35 8.16 32.14
N GLU A 12 -28.03 8.74 33.14
CA GLU A 12 -27.71 8.52 34.56
C GLU A 12 -28.04 7.09 34.99
N VAL A 13 -29.15 6.53 34.48
CA VAL A 13 -29.53 5.13 34.73
C VAL A 13 -28.49 4.18 34.15
N GLN A 14 -27.99 4.46 32.94
CA GLN A 14 -26.94 3.66 32.27
C GLN A 14 -25.58 3.78 32.98
N ALA A 15 -25.21 4.96 33.49
CA ALA A 15 -23.97 5.16 34.25
C ALA A 15 -23.97 4.43 35.60
N VAL A 16 -25.12 4.42 36.30
CA VAL A 16 -25.29 3.64 37.55
C VAL A 16 -25.17 2.14 37.26
N ALA A 17 -25.81 1.65 36.20
CA ALA A 17 -25.71 0.24 35.81
C ALA A 17 -24.28 -0.19 35.49
N LEU A 18 -23.49 0.64 34.78
CA LEU A 18 -22.06 0.39 34.55
C LEU A 18 -21.25 0.36 35.84
N THR A 19 -21.56 1.22 36.80
CA THR A 19 -20.83 1.28 38.07
C THR A 19 -21.05 0.02 38.91
N GLU A 20 -22.29 -0.50 38.91
CA GLU A 20 -22.67 -1.69 39.67
C GLU A 20 -22.31 -3.01 39.00
N ARG A 21 -22.51 -3.11 37.67
CA ARG A 21 -22.46 -4.39 36.92
C ARG A 21 -21.50 -4.38 35.73
N GLY A 22 -20.77 -3.30 35.52
CA GLY A 22 -19.81 -3.21 34.42
C GLY A 22 -18.61 -4.13 34.64
N GLU A 23 -18.22 -4.80 33.57
CA GLU A 23 -17.01 -5.63 33.52
C GLU A 23 -15.78 -4.72 33.51
N ASP A 24 -14.81 -5.00 34.38
CA ASP A 24 -13.54 -4.27 34.41
C ASP A 24 -12.57 -4.84 33.39
N ILE A 25 -12.34 -4.08 32.33
CA ILE A 25 -11.51 -4.49 31.20
C ILE A 25 -10.10 -3.89 31.28
N THR A 26 -9.71 -3.24 32.38
CA THR A 26 -8.34 -2.74 32.51
C THR A 26 -7.36 -3.86 32.85
N PRO A 27 -6.14 -3.85 32.27
CA PRO A 27 -5.11 -4.81 32.66
C PRO A 27 -4.75 -4.75 34.15
N ALA A 28 -4.88 -3.57 34.76
CA ALA A 28 -4.58 -3.35 36.18
C ALA A 28 -5.73 -3.73 37.13
N GLN A 29 -6.93 -4.05 36.62
CA GLN A 29 -8.12 -4.39 37.40
C GLN A 29 -8.47 -3.32 38.46
N ASP A 30 -8.36 -2.06 38.07
CA ASP A 30 -8.53 -0.87 38.91
C ASP A 30 -9.90 -0.15 38.72
N ARG A 31 -10.81 -0.81 38.00
CA ARG A 31 -12.12 -0.29 37.58
C ARG A 31 -12.02 1.03 36.83
N GLY A 32 -10.90 1.25 36.14
CA GLY A 32 -10.65 2.46 35.36
C GLY A 32 -11.51 2.56 34.11
N VAL A 33 -11.86 1.41 33.53
CA VAL A 33 -12.69 1.30 32.33
C VAL A 33 -13.67 0.15 32.54
N LEU A 34 -14.94 0.49 32.70
CA LEU A 34 -16.02 -0.50 32.85
C LEU A 34 -16.82 -0.61 31.56
N LYS A 35 -17.14 -1.84 31.15
CA LYS A 35 -17.88 -2.13 29.92
C LYS A 35 -19.18 -2.90 30.20
N ILE A 36 -20.24 -2.56 29.47
CA ILE A 36 -21.45 -3.37 29.33
C ILE A 36 -21.82 -3.47 27.85
N ILE A 37 -22.07 -4.68 27.36
CA ILE A 37 -22.54 -4.90 25.99
C ILE A 37 -24.03 -4.60 25.92
N LYS A 38 -24.43 -3.66 25.05
CA LYS A 38 -25.83 -3.32 24.76
C LYS A 38 -26.38 -4.20 23.64
N ARG A 39 -25.59 -4.41 22.59
CA ARG A 39 -25.90 -5.28 21.46
C ARG A 39 -24.65 -6.07 21.09
N PRO A 40 -24.68 -7.41 21.06
CA PRO A 40 -23.54 -8.20 20.65
C PRO A 40 -23.20 -7.98 19.18
N GLY A 41 -21.94 -8.16 18.82
CA GLY A 41 -21.48 -8.20 17.43
C GLY A 41 -21.75 -9.56 16.77
N SER A 42 -21.52 -9.63 15.46
CA SER A 42 -21.80 -10.82 14.62
C SER A 42 -20.60 -11.74 14.39
N GLU A 43 -19.38 -11.24 14.56
CA GLU A 43 -18.14 -11.95 14.27
C GLU A 43 -17.36 -12.23 15.56
N ASP A 44 -16.57 -13.31 15.59
CA ASP A 44 -15.74 -13.65 16.75
C ASP A 44 -14.39 -12.92 16.78
N GLU A 45 -14.07 -12.15 15.75
CA GLU A 45 -12.84 -11.40 15.65
C GLU A 45 -12.96 -10.00 16.25
N SER A 46 -11.93 -9.61 16.99
CA SER A 46 -11.78 -8.28 17.58
C SER A 46 -10.66 -7.50 16.87
N PRO A 47 -10.70 -6.15 16.86
CA PRO A 47 -9.62 -5.35 16.31
C PRO A 47 -8.34 -5.51 17.14
N MET A 48 -7.21 -5.51 16.45
CA MET A 48 -5.86 -5.64 17.01
C MET A 48 -5.12 -4.30 16.98
N ILE A 49 -3.98 -4.25 17.65
CA ILE A 49 -3.13 -3.05 17.65
C ILE A 49 -2.74 -2.72 16.20
N GLY A 50 -2.86 -1.45 15.82
CA GLY A 50 -2.56 -0.95 14.48
C GLY A 50 -3.74 -0.98 13.51
N ASP A 51 -4.79 -1.76 13.79
CA ASP A 51 -5.95 -1.83 12.90
C ASP A 51 -6.60 -0.45 12.74
N LYS A 52 -7.08 -0.16 11.53
CA LYS A 52 -7.94 0.98 11.23
C LYS A 52 -9.37 0.62 11.61
N VAL A 53 -9.91 1.31 12.60
CA VAL A 53 -11.20 1.01 13.22
C VAL A 53 -12.23 2.09 12.89
N TYR A 54 -13.46 1.67 12.57
CA TYR A 54 -14.56 2.52 12.15
C TYR A 54 -15.66 2.46 13.20
N VAL A 55 -15.98 3.58 13.85
CA VAL A 55 -16.97 3.61 14.93
C VAL A 55 -17.99 4.73 14.81
N HIS A 56 -19.19 4.46 15.32
CA HIS A 56 -20.08 5.51 15.78
C HIS A 56 -20.03 5.64 17.30
N TYR A 57 -20.18 6.86 17.83
CA TYR A 57 -20.22 7.05 19.28
C TYR A 57 -21.08 8.22 19.72
N LYS A 58 -21.46 8.19 21.00
CA LYS A 58 -22.02 9.31 21.76
C LYS A 58 -21.27 9.45 23.08
N GLY A 59 -20.72 10.63 23.35
CA GLY A 59 -20.02 10.96 24.60
C GLY A 59 -20.88 11.85 25.51
N LYS A 60 -20.99 11.46 26.78
CA LYS A 60 -21.71 12.19 27.83
C LYS A 60 -20.85 12.36 29.09
N LEU A 61 -21.03 13.47 29.79
CA LEU A 61 -20.48 13.67 31.13
C LEU A 61 -21.32 12.92 32.17
N ALA A 62 -20.81 12.77 33.40
CA ALA A 62 -21.51 12.12 34.51
C ALA A 62 -22.90 12.72 34.83
N ASN A 63 -23.10 14.02 34.54
CA ASN A 63 -24.39 14.70 34.67
C ASN A 63 -25.34 14.49 33.47
N GLY A 64 -25.04 13.52 32.59
CA GLY A 64 -25.82 13.21 31.40
C GLY A 64 -25.64 14.16 30.21
N LYS A 65 -24.93 15.29 30.36
CA LYS A 65 -24.74 16.27 29.29
C LYS A 65 -23.91 15.67 28.15
N LYS A 66 -24.50 15.58 26.95
CA LYS A 66 -23.79 15.22 25.72
C LYS A 66 -22.71 16.27 25.41
N PHE A 67 -21.47 15.83 25.21
CA PHE A 67 -20.36 16.72 24.82
C PHE A 67 -19.90 16.51 23.37
N ASP A 68 -20.10 15.31 22.81
CA ASP A 68 -19.75 14.98 21.43
C ASP A 68 -20.49 13.73 20.93
N SER A 69 -20.69 13.62 19.61
CA SER A 69 -21.38 12.51 18.96
C SER A 69 -21.02 12.47 17.47
N SER A 70 -20.54 11.33 16.97
CA SER A 70 -20.29 11.20 15.53
C SER A 70 -21.57 11.06 14.71
N ARG A 71 -22.67 10.61 15.33
CA ARG A 71 -23.97 10.53 14.66
C ARG A 71 -24.56 11.89 14.34
N ASP A 72 -24.19 12.93 15.08
CA ASP A 72 -24.61 14.30 14.79
C ASP A 72 -23.94 14.82 13.49
N ARG A 73 -22.85 14.18 13.04
CA ARG A 73 -22.10 14.50 11.82
C ARG A 73 -22.45 13.59 10.65
N ASN A 74 -23.26 12.55 10.85
CA ASN A 74 -23.57 11.51 9.85
C ASN A 74 -22.34 10.83 9.21
N GLU A 75 -21.18 10.87 9.88
CA GLU A 75 -19.94 10.26 9.40
C GLU A 75 -19.30 9.41 10.52
N PRO A 76 -18.85 8.18 10.22
CA PRO A 76 -18.06 7.39 11.16
C PRO A 76 -16.78 8.10 11.57
N PHE A 77 -16.36 7.89 12.82
CA PHE A 77 -15.04 8.27 13.26
C PHE A 77 -14.06 7.12 12.99
N VAL A 78 -12.93 7.43 12.35
CA VAL A 78 -11.94 6.44 11.93
C VAL A 78 -10.60 6.76 12.59
N PHE A 79 -10.00 5.77 13.24
CA PHE A 79 -8.71 5.92 13.94
C PHE A 79 -7.92 4.59 13.94
N SER A 80 -6.63 4.66 14.26
CA SER A 80 -5.76 3.48 14.43
C SER A 80 -5.69 3.04 15.89
N LEU A 81 -6.11 1.81 16.17
CA LEU A 81 -6.21 1.28 17.53
C LEU A 81 -4.84 1.04 18.18
N GLY A 82 -4.70 1.39 19.45
CA GLY A 82 -3.48 1.12 20.25
C GLY A 82 -2.28 2.00 19.87
N LYS A 83 -2.51 3.08 19.11
CA LYS A 83 -1.48 4.07 18.71
C LYS A 83 -1.58 5.38 19.50
N GLY A 84 -2.47 5.48 20.49
CA GLY A 84 -2.66 6.68 21.30
C GLY A 84 -3.32 7.85 20.56
N GLN A 85 -4.06 7.57 19.48
CA GLN A 85 -4.87 8.58 18.78
C GLN A 85 -6.16 8.95 19.53
N VAL A 86 -6.55 8.10 20.47
CA VAL A 86 -7.75 8.24 21.31
C VAL A 86 -7.36 8.11 22.78
N ILE A 87 -8.30 8.40 23.69
CA ILE A 87 -8.07 8.21 25.13
C ILE A 87 -7.76 6.74 25.45
N LYS A 88 -6.98 6.50 26.51
CA LYS A 88 -6.57 5.13 26.92
C LYS A 88 -7.77 4.18 27.08
N ALA A 89 -8.89 4.69 27.60
CA ALA A 89 -10.11 3.91 27.77
C ALA A 89 -10.68 3.38 26.44
N TRP A 90 -10.53 4.13 25.36
CA TRP A 90 -10.96 3.70 24.03
C TRP A 90 -10.02 2.67 23.42
N ASP A 91 -8.70 2.87 23.57
CA ASP A 91 -7.71 1.88 23.12
C ASP A 91 -7.92 0.51 23.81
N ILE A 92 -8.30 0.51 25.09
CA ILE A 92 -8.66 -0.71 25.83
C ILE A 92 -10.05 -1.21 25.42
N GLY A 93 -11.05 -0.34 25.42
CA GLY A 93 -12.45 -0.69 25.20
C GLY A 93 -12.72 -1.27 23.82
N VAL A 94 -12.28 -0.57 22.77
CA VAL A 94 -12.55 -0.96 21.39
C VAL A 94 -11.84 -2.26 21.01
N ALA A 95 -10.67 -2.53 21.60
CA ALA A 95 -9.95 -3.80 21.42
C ALA A 95 -10.75 -5.04 21.90
N THR A 96 -11.74 -4.85 22.77
CA THR A 96 -12.60 -5.94 23.27
C THR A 96 -13.90 -6.10 22.47
N MET A 97 -14.17 -5.23 21.49
CA MET A 97 -15.44 -5.21 20.77
C MET A 97 -15.42 -6.16 19.57
N LYS A 98 -16.56 -6.77 19.27
CA LYS A 98 -16.81 -7.51 18.04
C LYS A 98 -17.43 -6.62 16.96
N LYS A 99 -17.24 -6.94 15.68
CA LYS A 99 -17.86 -6.17 14.58
C LYS A 99 -19.40 -6.14 14.72
N GLY A 100 -19.98 -4.95 14.63
CA GLY A 100 -21.41 -4.67 14.82
C GLY A 100 -21.85 -4.47 16.29
N GLU A 101 -20.96 -4.70 17.25
CA GLU A 101 -21.23 -4.57 18.68
C GLU A 101 -21.54 -3.11 19.05
N ILE A 102 -22.54 -2.93 19.92
CA ILE A 102 -22.75 -1.68 20.65
C ILE A 102 -22.45 -1.95 22.12
N CYS A 103 -21.55 -1.18 22.71
CA CYS A 103 -21.25 -1.23 24.13
C CYS A 103 -21.36 0.15 24.78
N TYR A 104 -21.50 0.13 26.10
CA TYR A 104 -21.31 1.30 26.93
C TYR A 104 -19.99 1.20 27.69
N LEU A 105 -19.27 2.31 27.75
CA LEU A 105 -18.01 2.45 28.48
C LEU A 105 -18.14 3.55 29.53
N LEU A 106 -17.72 3.25 30.76
CA LEU A 106 -17.50 4.22 31.82
C LEU A 106 -16.00 4.38 32.04
N CYS A 107 -15.49 5.60 31.84
CA CYS A 107 -14.06 5.88 31.80
C CYS A 107 -13.68 6.84 32.94
N LYS A 108 -12.83 6.39 33.86
CA LYS A 108 -12.23 7.26 34.88
C LYS A 108 -11.26 8.27 34.25
N PRO A 109 -10.98 9.39 34.93
CA PRO A 109 -10.11 10.45 34.41
C PRO A 109 -8.72 9.98 34.00
N ASP A 110 -8.11 9.06 34.74
CA ASP A 110 -6.75 8.54 34.48
C ASP A 110 -6.63 7.77 33.15
N TYR A 111 -7.77 7.29 32.65
CA TYR A 111 -7.93 6.64 31.35
C TYR A 111 -8.59 7.54 30.29
N ALA A 112 -8.90 8.80 30.65
CA ALA A 112 -9.50 9.83 29.81
C ALA A 112 -8.56 11.04 29.68
N TYR A 113 -9.00 12.23 30.15
CA TYR A 113 -8.25 13.50 30.03
C TYR A 113 -7.58 13.96 31.34
N GLY A 114 -7.63 13.14 32.40
CA GLY A 114 -6.98 13.40 33.68
C GLY A 114 -7.37 14.73 34.32
N SER A 115 -6.47 15.28 35.13
CA SER A 115 -6.64 16.56 35.82
C SER A 115 -6.60 17.77 34.89
N ALA A 116 -5.99 17.64 33.71
CA ALA A 116 -5.96 18.71 32.71
C ALA A 116 -7.35 18.94 32.08
N GLY A 117 -8.13 17.87 31.89
CA GLY A 117 -9.38 17.94 31.14
C GLY A 117 -9.16 18.29 29.67
N SER A 118 -10.21 18.80 29.01
CA SER A 118 -10.17 19.32 27.64
C SER A 118 -11.17 20.46 27.51
N ALA A 119 -10.75 21.63 27.99
CA ALA A 119 -11.60 22.82 28.02
C ALA A 119 -12.01 23.27 26.60
N PRO A 120 -13.23 23.81 26.40
CA PRO A 120 -14.27 24.05 27.41
C PRO A 120 -15.23 22.86 27.63
N LYS A 121 -15.07 21.76 26.88
CA LYS A 121 -16.07 20.67 26.83
C LYS A 121 -15.93 19.67 27.97
N ILE A 122 -14.69 19.33 28.33
CA ILE A 122 -14.38 18.32 29.34
C ILE A 122 -13.70 18.99 30.54
N PRO A 123 -14.34 18.99 31.73
CA PRO A 123 -13.73 19.50 32.95
C PRO A 123 -12.53 18.69 33.42
N SER A 124 -11.76 19.27 34.35
CA SER A 124 -10.73 18.57 35.11
C SER A 124 -11.32 17.34 35.83
N ASN A 125 -10.60 16.22 35.83
CA ASN A 125 -10.98 14.99 36.52
C ASN A 125 -12.38 14.46 36.19
N ALA A 126 -12.84 14.67 34.95
CA ALA A 126 -14.15 14.23 34.51
C ALA A 126 -14.20 12.72 34.25
N THR A 127 -15.20 12.05 34.84
CA THR A 127 -15.60 10.68 34.44
C THR A 127 -16.48 10.78 33.20
N LEU A 128 -16.15 10.01 32.17
CA LEU A 128 -16.84 10.06 30.88
C LEU A 128 -17.65 8.78 30.65
N PHE A 129 -18.80 8.96 30.02
CA PHE A 129 -19.65 7.87 29.55
C PHE A 129 -19.68 7.88 28.03
N PHE A 130 -19.47 6.72 27.42
CA PHE A 130 -19.57 6.54 25.97
C PHE A 130 -20.53 5.41 25.62
N GLU A 131 -21.37 5.64 24.61
CA GLU A 131 -21.97 4.57 23.80
C GLU A 131 -21.14 4.46 22.53
N VAL A 132 -20.57 3.29 22.24
CA VAL A 132 -19.70 3.04 21.08
C VAL A 132 -20.30 1.90 20.26
N GLU A 133 -20.41 2.10 18.94
CA GLU A 133 -20.78 1.09 17.95
C GLU A 133 -19.56 0.82 17.06
N LEU A 134 -19.07 -0.43 17.04
CA LEU A 134 -18.01 -0.86 16.14
C LEU A 134 -18.61 -1.25 14.79
N LEU A 135 -18.38 -0.45 13.75
CA LEU A 135 -18.95 -0.66 12.43
C LEU A 135 -18.11 -1.66 11.61
N ASP A 136 -16.81 -1.44 11.58
CA ASP A 136 -15.85 -2.24 10.82
C ASP A 136 -14.44 -2.04 11.38
N PHE A 137 -13.53 -2.95 11.05
CA PHE A 137 -12.10 -2.75 11.27
C PHE A 137 -11.30 -3.46 10.18
N LYS A 138 -10.11 -2.93 9.87
CA LYS A 138 -9.22 -3.46 8.84
C LYS A 138 -7.79 -3.43 9.35
N GLY A 139 -7.00 -4.44 8.99
CA GLY A 139 -5.57 -4.43 9.28
C GLY A 139 -4.86 -3.24 8.64
N GLU A 140 -3.66 -2.95 9.13
CA GLU A 140 -2.82 -1.86 8.64
C GLU A 140 -2.22 -2.22 7.27
N ASP A 141 -2.57 -1.48 6.23
CA ASP A 141 -1.94 -1.62 4.91
C ASP A 141 -0.60 -0.88 4.91
N LEU A 142 0.51 -1.64 4.84
CA LEU A 142 1.85 -1.08 5.00
C LEU A 142 2.30 -0.21 3.82
N PHE A 143 1.72 -0.41 2.63
CA PHE A 143 2.15 0.23 1.38
C PHE A 143 0.99 0.90 0.61
N GLU A 144 -0.20 0.96 1.21
CA GLU A 144 -1.42 1.57 0.63
C GLU A 144 -1.83 0.96 -0.73
N ASP A 145 -1.45 -0.29 -0.95
CA ASP A 145 -1.64 -0.99 -2.22
C ASP A 145 -2.34 -2.36 -2.05
N GLY A 146 -2.86 -2.63 -0.85
CA GLY A 146 -3.52 -3.87 -0.45
C GLY A 146 -2.59 -5.08 -0.40
N GLY A 147 -1.28 -4.88 -0.55
CA GLY A 147 -0.35 -5.97 -0.78
C GLY A 147 0.18 -6.63 0.49
N ILE A 148 0.40 -5.85 1.55
CA ILE A 148 0.80 -6.37 2.85
C ILE A 148 -0.10 -5.75 3.92
N ILE A 149 -1.00 -6.57 4.45
CA ILE A 149 -1.86 -6.17 5.57
C ILE A 149 -1.26 -6.71 6.87
N ARG A 150 -0.96 -5.84 7.81
CA ARG A 150 -0.39 -6.17 9.12
C ARG A 150 -1.45 -6.10 10.22
N ARG A 151 -1.43 -7.07 11.14
CA ARG A 151 -2.17 -7.04 12.41
C ARG A 151 -1.26 -7.37 13.58
N ILE A 152 -1.11 -6.44 14.52
CA ILE A 152 -0.09 -6.56 15.59
C ILE A 152 -0.69 -7.26 16.80
N LYS A 153 -0.13 -8.44 17.14
CA LYS A 153 -0.49 -9.21 18.35
C LYS A 153 0.23 -8.70 19.59
N ARG A 154 1.52 -8.36 19.45
CA ARG A 154 2.33 -7.77 20.52
C ARG A 154 3.15 -6.62 19.96
N LYS A 155 3.04 -5.46 20.62
CA LYS A 155 3.80 -4.26 20.27
C LYS A 155 5.29 -4.52 20.49
N GLY A 156 6.13 -4.09 19.55
CA GLY A 156 7.57 -4.08 19.75
C GLY A 156 8.04 -2.93 20.64
N GLU A 157 9.33 -2.89 20.88
CA GLU A 157 10.02 -1.92 21.70
C GLU A 157 11.13 -1.23 20.90
N GLY A 158 11.49 -0.03 21.36
CA GLY A 158 12.52 0.79 20.74
C GLY A 158 11.97 1.77 19.70
N TYR A 159 12.90 2.51 19.09
CA TYR A 159 12.61 3.61 18.17
C TYR A 159 13.09 3.35 16.74
N SER A 160 13.91 2.32 16.55
CA SER A 160 14.48 1.96 15.25
C SER A 160 13.81 0.71 14.69
N ASN A 161 13.85 0.61 13.36
CA ASN A 161 13.46 -0.56 12.60
C ASN A 161 14.68 -1.08 11.82
N PRO A 162 14.68 -2.35 11.39
CA PRO A 162 15.61 -2.85 10.39
C PRO A 162 15.60 -1.96 9.12
N ASN A 163 16.76 -1.76 8.50
CA ASN A 163 16.89 -1.21 7.15
C ASN A 163 17.21 -2.33 6.15
N GLU A 164 17.11 -2.04 4.86
CA GLU A 164 17.55 -2.98 3.83
C GLU A 164 19.05 -3.30 4.01
N GLY A 165 19.40 -4.60 3.99
CA GLY A 165 20.73 -5.08 4.35
C GLY A 165 20.95 -5.37 5.85
N ALA A 166 20.00 -5.01 6.73
CA ALA A 166 20.10 -5.36 8.14
C ALA A 166 20.13 -6.87 8.35
N THR A 167 20.91 -7.34 9.32
CA THR A 167 20.84 -8.73 9.77
C THR A 167 19.72 -8.85 10.80
N VAL A 168 18.76 -9.73 10.58
CA VAL A 168 17.60 -9.94 11.45
C VAL A 168 17.56 -11.37 11.98
N GLU A 169 17.07 -11.55 13.19
CA GLU A 169 16.70 -12.85 13.75
C GLU A 169 15.21 -12.86 14.02
N ILE A 170 14.50 -13.76 13.34
CA ILE A 170 13.03 -13.85 13.42
C ILE A 170 12.57 -15.27 13.76
N HIS A 171 11.41 -15.37 14.38
CA HIS A 171 10.58 -16.56 14.32
C HIS A 171 9.54 -16.37 13.22
N LEU A 172 9.35 -17.37 12.37
CA LEU A 172 8.48 -17.30 11.20
C LEU A 172 7.58 -18.54 11.13
N GLU A 173 6.27 -18.35 11.06
CA GLU A 173 5.31 -19.39 10.71
C GLU A 173 4.54 -18.97 9.45
N GLY A 174 4.53 -19.82 8.42
CA GLY A 174 3.89 -19.54 7.13
C GLY A 174 2.70 -20.46 6.87
N PHE A 175 1.59 -19.88 6.39
CA PHE A 175 0.32 -20.54 6.13
C PHE A 175 -0.18 -20.21 4.73
N CYS A 176 -0.73 -21.20 4.03
CA CYS A 176 -1.37 -21.06 2.72
C CYS A 176 -2.72 -21.78 2.77
N GLY A 177 -3.84 -21.06 2.57
CA GLY A 177 -5.18 -21.64 2.71
C GLY A 177 -5.45 -22.25 4.09
N GLY A 178 -4.84 -21.72 5.15
CA GLY A 178 -4.94 -22.23 6.52
C GLY A 178 -3.99 -23.40 6.85
N ILE A 179 -3.29 -23.96 5.88
CA ILE A 179 -2.32 -25.05 6.10
C ILE A 179 -0.94 -24.45 6.37
N ARG A 180 -0.33 -24.82 7.50
CA ARG A 180 1.03 -24.41 7.85
C ARG A 180 2.05 -25.16 6.98
N PHE A 181 2.89 -24.43 6.26
CA PHE A 181 3.94 -24.98 5.39
C PHE A 181 5.36 -24.65 5.85
N ASP A 182 5.54 -23.63 6.70
CA ASP A 182 6.83 -23.24 7.26
C ASP A 182 6.69 -22.88 8.74
N CYS A 183 7.70 -23.19 9.55
CA CYS A 183 7.78 -22.90 10.97
C CYS A 183 9.24 -23.01 11.41
N LYS A 184 9.93 -21.87 11.53
CA LYS A 184 11.37 -21.86 11.82
C LYS A 184 11.83 -20.59 12.51
N ASP A 185 12.91 -20.73 13.26
CA ASP A 185 13.76 -19.62 13.62
C ASP A 185 14.84 -19.45 12.56
N VAL A 186 14.99 -18.22 12.06
CA VAL A 186 15.91 -17.93 10.95
C VAL A 186 16.61 -16.60 11.16
N LYS A 187 17.91 -16.60 10.85
CA LYS A 187 18.76 -15.42 10.77
C LYS A 187 19.12 -15.17 9.31
N PHE A 188 18.82 -13.99 8.80
CA PHE A 188 19.08 -13.62 7.41
C PHE A 188 19.25 -12.10 7.24
N ILE A 189 19.60 -11.68 6.03
CA ILE A 189 19.77 -10.28 5.65
C ILE A 189 18.49 -9.76 4.99
N VAL A 190 17.96 -8.63 5.45
CA VAL A 190 16.78 -7.99 4.85
C VAL A 190 17.07 -7.61 3.39
N GLY A 191 16.20 -8.03 2.48
CA GLY A 191 16.37 -7.94 1.02
C GLY A 191 16.89 -9.24 0.40
N GLU A 192 17.23 -10.24 1.22
CA GLU A 192 17.86 -11.50 0.82
C GLU A 192 17.08 -12.71 1.38
N GLY A 193 15.82 -12.52 1.79
CA GLY A 193 14.94 -13.57 2.29
C GLY A 193 14.77 -14.78 1.35
N GLU A 194 14.88 -14.56 0.03
CA GLU A 194 14.78 -15.65 -0.97
C GLU A 194 15.84 -16.74 -0.77
N ASP A 195 17.02 -16.39 -0.23
CA ASP A 195 18.10 -17.36 0.08
C ASP A 195 17.65 -18.37 1.17
N HIS A 196 16.62 -18.03 1.92
CA HIS A 196 16.05 -18.80 3.01
C HIS A 196 14.60 -19.26 2.75
N ASP A 197 14.17 -19.24 1.48
CA ASP A 197 12.80 -19.54 1.03
C ASP A 197 11.73 -18.62 1.68
N ILE A 198 12.09 -17.36 1.93
CA ILE A 198 11.20 -16.34 2.51
C ILE A 198 10.74 -15.39 1.38
N PRO A 199 9.43 -15.13 1.24
CA PRO A 199 8.93 -14.23 0.21
C PRO A 199 9.23 -12.77 0.54
N ILE A 200 9.41 -11.95 -0.50
CA ILE A 200 9.85 -10.54 -0.39
C ILE A 200 8.97 -9.66 0.51
N GLY A 201 7.70 -10.03 0.69
CA GLY A 201 6.79 -9.35 1.61
C GLY A 201 7.28 -9.35 3.04
N ILE A 202 8.00 -10.39 3.48
CA ILE A 202 8.56 -10.44 4.85
C ILE A 202 9.68 -9.43 5.00
N ASP A 203 10.64 -9.37 4.06
CA ASP A 203 11.71 -8.38 4.05
C ASP A 203 11.13 -6.96 4.11
N LYS A 204 10.13 -6.65 3.27
CA LYS A 204 9.51 -5.33 3.21
C LYS A 204 8.68 -4.99 4.45
N ALA A 205 8.03 -5.97 5.07
CA ALA A 205 7.33 -5.76 6.33
C ALA A 205 8.30 -5.52 7.50
N LEU A 206 9.44 -6.22 7.53
CA LEU A 206 10.45 -6.07 8.60
C LEU A 206 10.99 -4.65 8.71
N GLU A 207 11.13 -3.92 7.61
CA GLU A 207 11.51 -2.49 7.61
C GLU A 207 10.51 -1.59 8.38
N LYS A 208 9.30 -2.09 8.65
CA LYS A 208 8.23 -1.42 9.41
C LYS A 208 7.99 -2.04 10.80
N MET A 209 8.77 -3.05 11.20
CA MET A 209 8.62 -3.75 12.48
C MET A 209 9.65 -3.30 13.51
N GLN A 210 9.23 -3.34 14.78
CA GLN A 210 10.10 -3.06 15.93
C GLN A 210 10.62 -4.34 16.59
N ARG A 211 11.73 -4.24 17.32
CA ARG A 211 12.28 -5.38 18.08
C ARG A 211 11.26 -5.89 19.09
N GLY A 212 11.05 -7.19 19.16
CA GLY A 212 10.06 -7.85 20.02
C GLY A 212 8.62 -7.85 19.47
N GLU A 213 8.37 -7.14 18.36
CA GLU A 213 7.06 -7.11 17.70
C GLU A 213 6.67 -8.50 17.24
N HIS A 214 5.41 -8.86 17.47
CA HIS A 214 4.78 -10.06 16.94
C HIS A 214 3.51 -9.69 16.21
N CYS A 215 3.44 -10.02 14.93
CA CYS A 215 2.35 -9.64 14.06
C CYS A 215 1.98 -10.74 13.08
N ILE A 216 0.76 -10.65 12.56
CA ILE A 216 0.27 -11.41 11.42
C ILE A 216 0.42 -10.52 10.18
N LEU A 217 0.94 -11.09 9.10
CA LEU A 217 1.08 -10.46 7.80
C LEU A 217 0.27 -11.25 6.78
N TYR A 218 -0.65 -10.59 6.09
CA TYR A 218 -1.36 -11.13 4.93
C TYR A 218 -0.65 -10.60 3.69
N LEU A 219 -0.07 -11.50 2.91
CA LEU A 219 0.70 -11.18 1.71
C LEU A 219 -0.12 -11.50 0.46
N SER A 220 -0.34 -10.48 -0.36
CA SER A 220 -0.91 -10.66 -1.69
C SER A 220 0.08 -11.36 -2.62
N PRO A 221 -0.37 -11.84 -3.80
CA PRO A 221 0.50 -12.53 -4.75
C PRO A 221 1.77 -11.75 -5.15
N ARG A 222 1.69 -10.42 -5.19
CA ARG A 222 2.82 -9.52 -5.48
C ARG A 222 3.94 -9.60 -4.44
N TYR A 223 3.57 -9.83 -3.18
CA TYR A 223 4.49 -9.88 -2.04
C TYR A 223 4.75 -11.31 -1.53
N GLY A 224 4.03 -12.31 -2.07
CA GLY A 224 4.27 -13.73 -1.84
C GLY A 224 5.33 -14.32 -2.78
N PHE A 225 5.14 -15.58 -3.19
CA PHE A 225 6.04 -16.27 -4.13
C PHE A 225 5.72 -16.00 -5.62
N GLY A 226 4.73 -15.14 -5.92
CA GLY A 226 4.40 -14.70 -7.28
C GLY A 226 3.98 -15.82 -8.24
N GLU A 227 4.13 -15.57 -9.54
CA GLU A 227 3.69 -16.47 -10.62
C GLU A 227 4.39 -17.84 -10.60
N ALA A 228 5.59 -17.93 -10.03
CA ALA A 228 6.32 -19.19 -9.93
C ALA A 228 5.76 -20.11 -8.84
N GLY A 229 5.06 -19.55 -7.84
CA GLY A 229 4.70 -20.25 -6.62
C GLY A 229 5.94 -20.79 -5.88
N LYS A 230 5.75 -21.80 -5.03
CA LYS A 230 6.87 -22.47 -4.34
C LYS A 230 6.61 -23.97 -4.27
N PRO A 231 7.06 -24.74 -5.30
CA PRO A 231 6.80 -26.18 -5.38
C PRO A 231 7.27 -26.98 -4.17
N LYS A 232 8.39 -26.57 -3.54
CA LYS A 232 8.91 -27.17 -2.30
C LYS A 232 7.87 -27.24 -1.17
N TYR A 233 6.98 -26.25 -1.11
CA TYR A 233 5.92 -26.13 -0.10
C TYR A 233 4.53 -26.48 -0.66
N GLY A 234 4.43 -26.94 -1.91
CA GLY A 234 3.14 -27.17 -2.58
C GLY A 234 2.35 -25.89 -2.86
N ILE A 235 3.00 -24.72 -2.83
CA ILE A 235 2.34 -23.43 -3.04
C ILE A 235 2.21 -23.17 -4.53
N GLN A 236 0.99 -22.90 -4.97
CA GLN A 236 0.66 -22.61 -6.37
C GLN A 236 1.05 -21.18 -6.76
N ALA A 237 1.08 -20.94 -8.08
CA ALA A 237 1.28 -19.61 -8.64
C ALA A 237 0.26 -18.61 -8.07
N ASN A 238 0.75 -17.43 -7.68
CA ASN A 238 -0.04 -16.31 -7.19
C ASN A 238 -0.95 -16.65 -6.00
N ALA A 239 -0.53 -17.57 -5.13
CA ALA A 239 -1.23 -17.85 -3.88
C ALA A 239 -1.06 -16.69 -2.88
N GLU A 240 -2.13 -16.39 -2.15
CA GLU A 240 -2.08 -15.53 -0.96
C GLU A 240 -1.50 -16.30 0.22
N LEU A 241 -0.65 -15.62 0.99
CA LEU A 241 0.05 -16.22 2.13
C LEU A 241 -0.26 -15.45 3.40
N VAL A 242 -0.35 -16.18 4.51
CA VAL A 242 -0.45 -15.58 5.84
C VAL A 242 0.79 -15.99 6.62
N TYR A 243 1.45 -15.03 7.24
CA TYR A 243 2.61 -15.29 8.08
C TYR A 243 2.41 -14.75 9.48
N GLU A 244 2.85 -15.50 10.48
CA GLU A 244 3.11 -14.97 11.81
C GLU A 244 4.60 -14.73 11.98
N VAL A 245 4.97 -13.49 12.27
CA VAL A 245 6.37 -13.06 12.39
C VAL A 245 6.61 -12.56 13.79
N THR A 246 7.71 -13.00 14.41
CA THR A 246 8.26 -12.35 15.61
C THR A 246 9.65 -11.84 15.29
N LEU A 247 9.86 -10.53 15.34
CA LEU A 247 11.18 -9.93 15.19
C LEU A 247 11.90 -10.01 16.54
N LYS A 248 12.85 -10.95 16.70
CA LYS A 248 13.56 -11.16 17.99
C LYS A 248 14.63 -10.09 18.20
N SER A 249 15.50 -9.93 17.21
CA SER A 249 16.62 -8.99 17.25
C SER A 249 16.99 -8.55 15.82
N PHE A 250 17.69 -7.42 15.71
CA PHE A 250 18.29 -7.01 14.43
C PHE A 250 19.51 -6.11 14.67
N GLU A 251 20.38 -6.10 13.68
CA GLU A 251 21.51 -5.19 13.55
C GLU A 251 21.37 -4.47 12.20
N LYS A 252 21.27 -3.13 12.24
CA LYS A 252 21.12 -2.32 11.02
C LYS A 252 22.37 -2.45 10.14
N ALA A 253 22.15 -2.47 8.82
CA ALA A 253 23.25 -2.19 7.90
C ALA A 253 23.70 -0.74 8.05
N LYS A 254 24.97 -0.50 7.75
CA LYS A 254 25.49 0.86 7.61
C LYS A 254 24.73 1.60 6.53
N GLU A 255 24.34 2.83 6.82
CA GLU A 255 23.81 3.75 5.83
C GLU A 255 24.95 4.23 4.90
N SER A 256 24.61 4.71 3.71
CA SER A 256 25.60 5.11 2.70
C SER A 256 26.65 6.11 3.23
N TRP A 257 26.24 7.06 4.08
CA TRP A 257 27.15 8.06 4.66
C TRP A 257 28.02 7.54 5.81
N GLU A 258 27.74 6.35 6.34
CA GLU A 258 28.55 5.70 7.40
C GLU A 258 29.70 4.88 6.83
N MET A 259 29.71 4.66 5.51
CA MET A 259 30.74 3.91 4.79
C MET A 259 31.74 4.86 4.13
N ASP A 260 33.03 4.56 4.25
CA ASP A 260 34.05 5.26 3.48
C ASP A 260 34.10 4.76 2.01
N THR A 261 34.77 5.52 1.14
CA THR A 261 34.87 5.20 -0.29
C THR A 261 35.46 3.81 -0.55
N LYS A 262 36.46 3.41 0.24
CA LYS A 262 37.13 2.12 0.06
C LYS A 262 36.15 0.99 0.38
N GLU A 263 35.45 1.10 1.51
CA GLU A 263 34.41 0.16 1.93
C GLU A 263 33.29 0.08 0.89
N LYS A 264 32.81 1.21 0.37
CA LYS A 264 31.79 1.25 -0.70
C LYS A 264 32.23 0.50 -1.96
N LEU A 265 33.46 0.70 -2.41
CA LEU A 265 33.99 0.04 -3.62
C LEU A 265 34.20 -1.47 -3.42
N GLU A 266 34.65 -1.89 -2.23
CA GLU A 266 34.77 -3.31 -1.87
C GLU A 266 33.39 -3.98 -1.82
N GLN A 267 32.41 -3.36 -1.15
CA GLN A 267 31.05 -3.88 -1.07
C GLN A 267 30.33 -3.88 -2.43
N ALA A 268 30.57 -2.87 -3.27
CA ALA A 268 30.02 -2.80 -4.64
C ALA A 268 30.40 -4.03 -5.48
N ALA A 269 31.62 -4.54 -5.33
CA ALA A 269 32.05 -5.76 -6.01
C ALA A 269 31.24 -6.99 -5.55
N VAL A 270 31.06 -7.14 -4.22
CA VAL A 270 30.34 -8.27 -3.61
C VAL A 270 28.88 -8.29 -4.05
N VAL A 271 28.17 -7.17 -3.92
CA VAL A 271 26.74 -7.10 -4.28
C VAL A 271 26.54 -7.20 -5.80
N LYS A 272 27.48 -6.73 -6.62
CA LYS A 272 27.43 -6.93 -8.08
C LYS A 272 27.50 -8.41 -8.45
N GLU A 273 28.39 -9.17 -7.81
CA GLU A 273 28.52 -10.61 -8.05
C GLU A 273 27.25 -11.34 -7.60
N LYS A 274 26.75 -11.02 -6.40
CA LYS A 274 25.49 -11.58 -5.87
C LYS A 274 24.28 -11.26 -6.76
N GLY A 275 24.14 -10.02 -7.23
CA GLY A 275 23.10 -9.63 -8.18
C GLY A 275 23.20 -10.39 -9.50
N THR A 276 24.42 -10.67 -9.96
CA THR A 276 24.66 -11.45 -11.19
C THR A 276 24.27 -12.92 -11.02
N MET A 277 24.49 -13.48 -9.82
CA MET A 277 24.03 -14.82 -9.47
C MET A 277 22.49 -14.89 -9.49
N TYR A 278 21.81 -13.96 -8.83
CA TYR A 278 20.34 -13.89 -8.87
C TYR A 278 19.78 -13.72 -10.28
N PHE A 279 20.41 -12.88 -11.10
CA PHE A 279 19.98 -12.70 -12.48
C PHE A 279 20.07 -14.01 -13.29
N LYS A 280 21.15 -14.78 -13.11
CA LYS A 280 21.33 -16.08 -13.78
C LYS A 280 20.30 -17.12 -13.33
N GLU A 281 19.89 -17.06 -12.07
CA GLU A 281 18.83 -17.91 -11.50
C GLU A 281 17.41 -17.46 -11.88
N GLY A 282 17.26 -16.34 -12.60
CA GLY A 282 15.95 -15.78 -12.95
C GLY A 282 15.27 -15.01 -11.82
N LYS A 283 15.97 -14.79 -10.70
CA LYS A 283 15.52 -14.02 -9.53
C LYS A 283 15.73 -12.53 -9.76
N TYR A 284 15.00 -11.96 -10.73
CA TYR A 284 15.24 -10.59 -11.21
C TYR A 284 14.95 -9.52 -10.16
N LEU A 285 13.97 -9.72 -9.28
CA LEU A 285 13.65 -8.76 -8.22
C LEU A 285 14.80 -8.66 -7.20
N GLN A 286 15.37 -9.79 -6.81
CA GLN A 286 16.52 -9.86 -5.91
C GLN A 286 17.78 -9.29 -6.59
N ALA A 287 17.95 -9.50 -7.89
CA ALA A 287 19.03 -8.86 -8.64
C ALA A 287 18.91 -7.32 -8.64
N VAL A 288 17.69 -6.77 -8.78
CA VAL A 288 17.43 -5.32 -8.68
C VAL A 288 17.87 -4.77 -7.32
N ILE A 289 17.50 -5.43 -6.24
CA ILE A 289 17.90 -5.05 -4.87
C ILE A 289 19.43 -4.94 -4.76
N GLN A 290 20.16 -5.96 -5.22
CA GLN A 290 21.63 -5.99 -5.13
C GLN A 290 22.30 -4.90 -5.97
N TYR A 291 21.88 -4.70 -7.22
CA TYR A 291 22.45 -3.64 -8.06
C TYR A 291 22.03 -2.23 -7.57
N GLY A 292 20.85 -2.10 -6.97
CA GLY A 292 20.36 -0.85 -6.38
C GLY A 292 21.24 -0.35 -5.23
N LYS A 293 21.81 -1.25 -4.42
CA LYS A 293 22.78 -0.90 -3.37
C LYS A 293 24.00 -0.13 -3.94
N ILE A 294 24.53 -0.57 -5.09
CA ILE A 294 25.66 0.09 -5.76
C ILE A 294 25.31 1.53 -6.13
N VAL A 295 24.12 1.74 -6.72
CA VAL A 295 23.63 3.07 -7.10
C VAL A 295 23.49 3.95 -5.85
N SER A 296 22.85 3.44 -4.80
CA SER A 296 22.66 4.15 -3.54
C SER A 296 23.96 4.57 -2.85
N TRP A 297 25.04 3.79 -3.02
CA TRP A 297 26.33 4.09 -2.39
C TRP A 297 27.19 5.07 -3.19
N LEU A 298 27.09 5.05 -4.52
CA LEU A 298 28.08 5.68 -5.38
C LEU A 298 27.55 6.86 -6.22
N GLU A 299 26.24 6.94 -6.49
CA GLU A 299 25.69 7.92 -7.45
C GLU A 299 25.93 9.38 -7.03
N MET A 300 25.88 9.65 -5.73
CA MET A 300 25.97 11.01 -5.17
C MET A 300 27.35 11.33 -4.59
N GLU A 301 28.34 10.45 -4.76
CA GLU A 301 29.69 10.67 -4.23
C GLU A 301 30.47 11.68 -5.08
N TYR A 302 31.17 12.60 -4.44
CA TYR A 302 32.00 13.61 -5.09
C TYR A 302 33.32 13.82 -4.34
N GLY A 303 34.30 14.44 -5.00
CA GLY A 303 35.63 14.68 -4.39
C GLY A 303 36.52 13.45 -4.30
N LEU A 304 36.21 12.41 -5.06
CA LEU A 304 36.99 11.16 -5.16
C LEU A 304 38.34 11.39 -5.84
N SER A 305 39.34 10.58 -5.52
CA SER A 305 40.57 10.56 -6.31
C SER A 305 40.30 10.07 -7.74
N GLU A 306 41.16 10.39 -8.70
CA GLU A 306 40.95 9.99 -10.10
C GLU A 306 40.78 8.46 -10.27
N LYS A 307 41.51 7.67 -9.47
CA LYS A 307 41.42 6.21 -9.48
C LYS A 307 40.09 5.71 -8.90
N GLU A 308 39.63 6.32 -7.81
CA GLU A 308 38.36 5.97 -7.17
C GLU A 308 37.16 6.39 -8.02
N SER A 309 37.22 7.59 -8.63
CA SER A 309 36.18 8.06 -9.56
C SER A 309 36.03 7.09 -10.73
N LYS A 310 37.13 6.70 -11.39
CA LYS A 310 37.06 5.72 -12.50
C LYS A 310 36.50 4.37 -12.05
N ALA A 311 36.85 3.91 -10.85
CA ALA A 311 36.30 2.67 -10.30
C ALA A 311 34.79 2.80 -10.01
N SER A 312 34.39 3.93 -9.39
CA SER A 312 33.00 4.26 -9.08
C SER A 312 32.14 4.30 -10.34
N ASP A 313 32.56 5.06 -11.36
CA ASP A 313 31.85 5.20 -12.63
C ASP A 313 31.70 3.85 -13.35
N SER A 314 32.73 3.00 -13.28
CA SER A 314 32.68 1.64 -13.82
C SER A 314 31.64 0.76 -13.11
N PHE A 315 31.54 0.86 -11.79
CA PHE A 315 30.50 0.16 -11.01
C PHE A 315 29.10 0.71 -11.30
N LEU A 316 28.93 2.03 -11.32
CA LEU A 316 27.65 2.68 -11.62
C LEU A 316 27.15 2.32 -13.02
N LEU A 317 28.01 2.43 -14.04
CA LEU A 317 27.67 2.05 -15.41
C LEU A 317 27.23 0.58 -15.48
N ALA A 318 27.97 -0.33 -14.84
CA ALA A 318 27.59 -1.74 -14.79
C ALA A 318 26.27 -1.96 -14.05
N ALA A 319 26.04 -1.28 -12.93
CA ALA A 319 24.82 -1.38 -12.13
C ALA A 319 23.61 -0.90 -12.93
N PHE A 320 23.65 0.29 -13.54
CA PHE A 320 22.55 0.83 -14.35
C PHE A 320 22.23 -0.05 -15.55
N LEU A 321 23.26 -0.55 -16.26
CA LEU A 321 23.05 -1.48 -17.37
C LEU A 321 22.37 -2.76 -16.89
N ASN A 322 22.83 -3.35 -15.79
CA ASN A 322 22.25 -4.58 -15.26
C ASN A 322 20.83 -4.37 -14.72
N LEU A 323 20.56 -3.26 -14.05
CA LEU A 323 19.21 -2.85 -13.63
C LEU A 323 18.26 -2.72 -14.83
N ALA A 324 18.68 -2.04 -15.90
CA ALA A 324 17.90 -1.94 -17.12
C ALA A 324 17.53 -3.32 -17.69
N MET A 325 18.47 -4.27 -17.65
CA MET A 325 18.22 -5.65 -18.08
C MET A 325 17.23 -6.37 -17.15
N CYS A 326 17.32 -6.17 -15.83
CA CYS A 326 16.38 -6.75 -14.87
C CYS A 326 14.98 -6.19 -15.09
N TYR A 327 14.83 -4.88 -15.26
CA TYR A 327 13.53 -4.23 -15.50
C TYR A 327 12.91 -4.63 -16.84
N LEU A 328 13.71 -4.84 -17.90
CA LEU A 328 13.23 -5.45 -19.14
C LEU A 328 12.61 -6.84 -18.91
N LYS A 329 13.24 -7.67 -18.07
CA LYS A 329 12.73 -9.01 -17.71
C LYS A 329 11.48 -8.94 -16.83
N LEU A 330 11.42 -7.98 -15.91
CA LEU A 330 10.26 -7.69 -15.06
C LEU A 330 9.12 -6.95 -15.78
N ARG A 331 9.32 -6.56 -17.05
CA ARG A 331 8.38 -5.77 -17.86
C ARG A 331 8.09 -4.35 -17.32
N GLU A 332 9.00 -3.82 -16.52
CA GLU A 332 8.95 -2.45 -16.01
C GLU A 332 9.72 -1.50 -16.95
N TYR A 333 9.17 -1.31 -18.16
CA TYR A 333 9.89 -0.67 -19.27
C TYR A 333 10.29 0.79 -18.99
N ALA A 334 9.49 1.54 -18.25
CA ALA A 334 9.81 2.93 -17.89
C ALA A 334 11.08 3.01 -17.05
N LYS A 335 11.19 2.18 -16.00
CA LYS A 335 12.40 2.10 -15.16
C LYS A 335 13.62 1.60 -15.94
N ALA A 336 13.41 0.71 -16.92
CA ALA A 336 14.48 0.28 -17.81
C ALA A 336 15.05 1.45 -18.64
N VAL A 337 14.19 2.33 -19.16
CA VAL A 337 14.61 3.55 -19.87
C VAL A 337 15.37 4.50 -18.94
N GLU A 338 14.87 4.76 -17.74
CA GLU A 338 15.54 5.62 -16.75
C GLU A 338 16.95 5.12 -16.43
N CYS A 339 17.11 3.81 -16.20
CA CYS A 339 18.42 3.21 -15.96
C CYS A 339 19.34 3.34 -17.18
N CYS A 340 18.81 3.15 -18.39
CA CYS A 340 19.59 3.38 -19.61
C CYS A 340 20.01 4.83 -19.78
N ASP A 341 19.15 5.80 -19.46
CA ASP A 341 19.48 7.22 -19.53
C ASP A 341 20.59 7.58 -18.54
N LYS A 342 20.55 7.05 -17.32
CA LYS A 342 21.63 7.18 -16.34
C LYS A 342 22.94 6.54 -16.83
N ALA A 343 22.88 5.34 -17.40
CA ALA A 343 24.06 4.67 -17.99
C ALA A 343 24.66 5.49 -19.14
N LEU A 344 23.84 6.04 -20.03
CA LEU A 344 24.27 6.86 -21.16
C LEU A 344 24.74 8.26 -20.76
N GLY A 345 24.36 8.73 -19.57
CA GLY A 345 24.95 9.91 -18.95
C GLY A 345 26.42 9.71 -18.56
N LEU A 346 26.81 8.48 -18.22
CA LEU A 346 28.20 8.10 -17.91
C LEU A 346 28.99 7.72 -19.17
N ASP A 347 28.36 6.98 -20.09
CA ASP A 347 28.97 6.52 -21.35
C ASP A 347 27.97 6.67 -22.51
N GLN A 348 28.07 7.79 -23.22
CA GLN A 348 27.10 8.18 -24.27
C GLN A 348 27.03 7.19 -25.44
N ASP A 349 28.13 6.49 -25.70
CA ASP A 349 28.27 5.54 -26.81
C ASP A 349 28.13 4.09 -26.35
N ASN A 350 27.57 3.85 -25.16
CA ASN A 350 27.41 2.50 -24.64
C ASN A 350 26.43 1.68 -25.50
N GLU A 351 26.96 0.73 -26.27
CA GLU A 351 26.18 -0.12 -27.18
C GLU A 351 25.02 -0.82 -26.46
N LYS A 352 25.26 -1.36 -25.26
CA LYS A 352 24.24 -2.07 -24.46
C LYS A 352 23.18 -1.12 -23.92
N GLY A 353 23.58 0.08 -23.46
CA GLY A 353 22.68 1.11 -22.96
C GLY A 353 21.70 1.57 -24.04
N LEU A 354 22.22 1.94 -25.22
CA LEU A 354 21.41 2.35 -26.37
C LEU A 354 20.46 1.23 -26.81
N TYR A 355 20.97 0.00 -26.95
CA TYR A 355 20.17 -1.13 -27.41
C TYR A 355 19.03 -1.46 -26.44
N ARG A 356 19.32 -1.52 -25.13
CA ARG A 356 18.32 -1.82 -24.09
C ARG A 356 17.27 -0.72 -23.98
N ARG A 357 17.66 0.55 -24.13
CA ARG A 357 16.72 1.69 -24.17
C ARG A 357 15.78 1.57 -25.36
N GLY A 358 16.32 1.26 -26.55
CA GLY A 358 15.53 1.03 -27.75
C GLY A 358 14.55 -0.13 -27.59
N GLU A 359 14.97 -1.23 -26.95
CA GLU A 359 14.10 -2.38 -26.65
C GLU A 359 12.94 -2.00 -25.71
N ALA A 360 13.22 -1.29 -24.61
CA ALA A 360 12.21 -0.83 -23.68
C ALA A 360 11.19 0.12 -24.34
N ARG A 361 11.68 1.11 -25.09
CA ARG A 361 10.83 2.06 -25.85
C ARG A 361 9.97 1.38 -26.89
N LEU A 362 10.52 0.39 -27.60
CA LEU A 362 9.76 -0.41 -28.56
C LEU A 362 8.61 -1.19 -27.91
N LEU A 363 8.82 -1.69 -26.69
CA LEU A 363 7.79 -2.37 -25.90
C LEU A 363 6.74 -1.41 -25.34
N MET A 364 7.09 -0.14 -25.10
CA MET A 364 6.18 0.95 -24.74
C MET A 364 5.46 1.58 -25.95
N ASN A 365 5.69 1.08 -27.17
CA ASN A 365 5.17 1.61 -28.44
C ASN A 365 5.72 2.99 -28.84
N GLU A 366 6.86 3.41 -28.29
CA GLU A 366 7.57 4.63 -28.67
C GLU A 366 8.47 4.37 -29.90
N PHE A 367 7.86 4.02 -31.03
CA PHE A 367 8.56 3.43 -32.18
C PHE A 367 9.65 4.32 -32.80
N GLU A 368 9.40 5.63 -32.92
CA GLU A 368 10.39 6.55 -33.49
C GLU A 368 11.59 6.74 -32.56
N LEU A 369 11.35 6.88 -31.25
CA LEU A 369 12.44 6.99 -30.26
C LEU A 369 13.27 5.69 -30.20
N ALA A 370 12.60 4.54 -30.22
CA ALA A 370 13.26 3.24 -30.27
C ALA A 370 14.12 3.08 -31.54
N LYS A 371 13.59 3.50 -32.69
CA LYS A 371 14.32 3.49 -33.96
C LYS A 371 15.57 4.37 -33.90
N CYS A 372 15.46 5.58 -33.35
CA CYS A 372 16.61 6.47 -33.14
C CYS A 372 17.69 5.81 -32.27
N ASP A 373 17.30 5.13 -31.19
CA ASP A 373 18.26 4.39 -30.34
C ASP A 373 18.98 3.28 -31.11
N PHE A 374 18.26 2.45 -31.88
CA PHE A 374 18.89 1.40 -32.67
C PHE A 374 19.75 1.92 -33.82
N GLN A 375 19.44 3.10 -34.37
CA GLN A 375 20.30 3.77 -35.34
C GLN A 375 21.62 4.20 -34.69
N LYS A 376 21.58 4.79 -33.49
CA LYS A 376 22.78 5.11 -32.71
C LYS A 376 23.60 3.86 -32.37
N VAL A 377 22.96 2.73 -32.08
CA VAL A 377 23.68 1.45 -31.90
C VAL A 377 24.49 1.09 -33.16
N LEU A 378 23.95 1.31 -34.36
CA LEU A 378 24.66 1.05 -35.61
C LEU A 378 25.74 2.09 -35.94
N GLU A 379 25.63 3.31 -35.41
CA GLU A 379 26.70 4.31 -35.48
C GLU A 379 27.91 3.87 -34.63
N VAL A 380 27.67 3.32 -33.43
CA VAL A 380 28.71 2.76 -32.55
C VAL A 380 29.27 1.43 -33.08
N ASN A 381 28.37 0.51 -33.46
CA ASN A 381 28.73 -0.82 -33.95
C ASN A 381 27.91 -1.19 -35.20
N PRO A 382 28.42 -0.89 -36.41
CA PRO A 382 27.73 -1.17 -37.66
C PRO A 382 27.45 -2.66 -37.92
N GLN A 383 28.12 -3.58 -37.22
CA GLN A 383 27.96 -5.03 -37.39
C GLN A 383 26.85 -5.62 -36.50
N ASN A 384 26.18 -4.81 -35.67
CA ASN A 384 25.10 -5.27 -34.82
C ASN A 384 23.85 -5.64 -35.64
N LYS A 385 23.73 -6.93 -35.99
CA LYS A 385 22.60 -7.48 -36.76
C LYS A 385 21.26 -7.35 -36.03
N ALA A 386 21.26 -7.39 -34.70
CA ALA A 386 20.05 -7.30 -33.91
C ALA A 386 19.44 -5.89 -34.01
N ALA A 387 20.26 -4.84 -33.91
CA ALA A 387 19.81 -3.45 -34.07
C ALA A 387 19.22 -3.20 -35.45
N LYS A 388 19.88 -3.67 -36.52
CA LYS A 388 19.36 -3.57 -37.89
C LYS A 388 17.99 -4.26 -38.05
N SER A 389 17.81 -5.41 -37.42
CA SER A 389 16.54 -6.14 -37.44
C SER A 389 15.46 -5.36 -36.69
N GLN A 390 15.77 -4.81 -35.51
CA GLN A 390 14.82 -4.02 -34.72
C GLN A 390 14.38 -2.72 -35.40
N ILE A 391 15.26 -2.05 -36.16
CA ILE A 391 14.86 -0.87 -36.97
C ILE A 391 13.73 -1.23 -37.96
N SER A 392 13.85 -2.39 -38.61
CA SER A 392 12.82 -2.88 -39.54
C SER A 392 11.51 -3.21 -38.79
N VAL A 393 11.61 -3.75 -37.58
CA VAL A 393 10.45 -3.99 -36.70
C VAL A 393 9.78 -2.68 -36.29
N CYS A 394 10.55 -1.66 -35.90
CA CYS A 394 10.02 -0.33 -35.58
C CYS A 394 9.23 0.25 -36.76
N GLN A 395 9.80 0.24 -37.97
CA GLN A 395 9.12 0.75 -39.17
C GLN A 395 7.80 0.01 -39.45
N LYS A 396 7.81 -1.32 -39.34
CA LYS A 396 6.59 -2.14 -39.51
C LYS A 396 5.54 -1.78 -38.46
N LYS A 397 5.92 -1.71 -37.18
CA LYS A 397 5.00 -1.37 -36.08
C LYS A 397 4.47 0.05 -36.18
N THR A 398 5.29 1.03 -36.56
CA THR A 398 4.82 2.41 -36.82
C THR A 398 3.71 2.42 -37.87
N LYS A 399 3.90 1.69 -38.98
CA LYS A 399 2.87 1.59 -40.02
C LYS A 399 1.59 0.93 -39.51
N GLU A 400 1.72 -0.21 -38.83
CA GLU A 400 0.57 -0.92 -38.26
C GLU A 400 -0.20 -0.10 -37.23
N HIS A 401 0.51 0.67 -36.39
CA HIS A 401 -0.08 1.57 -35.41
C HIS A 401 -0.85 2.71 -36.09
N ASN A 402 -0.23 3.40 -37.05
CA ASN A 402 -0.88 4.49 -37.80
C ASN A 402 -2.11 4.01 -38.57
N ASP A 403 -2.05 2.83 -39.18
CA ASP A 403 -3.18 2.23 -39.89
C ASP A 403 -4.30 1.78 -38.93
N ARG A 404 -3.96 1.37 -37.70
CA ARG A 404 -4.94 1.07 -36.64
C ARG A 404 -5.61 2.35 -36.15
N ASP A 405 -4.83 3.38 -35.84
CA ASP A 405 -5.35 4.66 -35.38
C ASP A 405 -6.26 5.29 -36.41
N ARG A 406 -5.86 5.31 -37.69
CA ARG A 406 -6.69 5.82 -38.79
C ARG A 406 -8.05 5.11 -38.84
N ARG A 407 -8.07 3.79 -38.67
CA ARG A 407 -9.32 3.00 -38.62
C ARG A 407 -10.16 3.34 -37.39
N ILE A 408 -9.54 3.45 -36.22
CA ILE A 408 -10.23 3.83 -34.97
C ILE A 408 -10.86 5.22 -35.12
N TYR A 409 -10.11 6.20 -35.61
CA TYR A 409 -10.62 7.56 -35.84
C TYR A 409 -11.75 7.57 -36.87
N ALA A 410 -11.60 6.89 -38.02
CA ALA A 410 -12.67 6.81 -39.01
C ALA A 410 -13.97 6.20 -38.44
N ASN A 411 -13.86 5.14 -37.64
CA ASN A 411 -14.99 4.52 -36.96
C ASN A 411 -15.62 5.45 -35.91
N MET A 412 -14.80 6.18 -35.13
CA MET A 412 -15.29 7.17 -34.17
C MET A 412 -16.04 8.31 -34.86
N PHE A 413 -15.49 8.87 -35.95
CA PHE A 413 -16.16 9.90 -36.74
C PHE A 413 -17.51 9.41 -37.29
N THR A 414 -17.57 8.19 -37.81
CA THR A 414 -18.81 7.58 -38.30
C THR A 414 -19.83 7.45 -37.18
N LYS A 415 -19.42 6.93 -36.01
CA LYS A 415 -20.30 6.76 -34.84
C LYS A 415 -20.83 8.09 -34.29
N PHE A 416 -19.99 9.13 -34.27
CA PHE A 416 -20.42 10.47 -33.84
C PHE A 416 -21.39 11.09 -34.86
N ALA A 417 -21.11 10.97 -36.16
CA ALA A 417 -22.02 11.43 -37.21
C ALA A 417 -23.38 10.71 -37.16
N GLU A 418 -23.40 9.40 -36.92
CA GLU A 418 -24.64 8.64 -36.72
C GLU A 418 -25.42 9.09 -35.48
N ARG A 419 -24.73 9.41 -34.39
CA ARG A 419 -25.36 9.94 -33.17
C ARG A 419 -25.97 11.31 -33.44
N ASP A 420 -25.22 12.21 -34.06
CA ASP A 420 -25.67 13.56 -34.38
C ASP A 420 -26.87 13.51 -35.35
N ALA A 421 -26.86 12.59 -36.32
CA ALA A 421 -27.99 12.35 -37.22
C ALA A 421 -29.23 11.82 -36.47
N LYS A 422 -29.05 10.90 -35.50
CA LYS A 422 -30.15 10.39 -34.66
C LYS A 422 -30.72 11.48 -33.74
N GLU A 423 -29.87 12.32 -33.16
CA GLU A 423 -30.30 13.46 -32.34
C GLU A 423 -31.03 14.52 -33.18
N ALA A 424 -30.54 14.82 -34.37
CA ALA A 424 -31.22 15.71 -35.31
C ALA A 424 -32.59 15.15 -35.70
N ALA A 425 -32.67 13.88 -36.10
CA ALA A 425 -33.94 13.23 -36.47
C ALA A 425 -34.94 13.18 -35.30
N SER A 426 -34.47 12.98 -34.07
CA SER A 426 -35.30 13.05 -32.86
C SER A 426 -35.89 14.45 -32.67
N LYS A 427 -35.08 15.51 -32.82
CA LYS A 427 -35.55 16.90 -32.74
C LYS A 427 -36.57 17.24 -33.84
N THR A 428 -36.31 16.83 -35.09
CA THR A 428 -37.26 17.05 -36.20
C THR A 428 -38.56 16.27 -36.01
N GLY A 429 -38.49 15.08 -35.39
CA GLY A 429 -39.66 14.28 -35.02
C GLY A 429 -40.53 14.96 -33.97
N VAL A 430 -39.91 15.58 -32.95
CA VAL A 430 -40.61 16.37 -31.94
C VAL A 430 -41.24 17.63 -32.54
N GLU A 431 -40.53 18.34 -33.42
CA GLU A 431 -41.06 19.52 -34.12
C GLU A 431 -42.24 19.19 -35.04
N ARG A 432 -42.14 18.12 -35.86
CA ARG A 432 -43.25 17.66 -36.70
C ARG A 432 -44.46 17.18 -35.89
N ALA A 433 -44.24 16.54 -34.73
CA ALA A 433 -45.32 16.15 -33.83
C ALA A 433 -46.02 17.38 -33.22
N ALA A 434 -45.25 18.42 -32.86
CA ALA A 434 -45.79 19.69 -32.38
C ALA A 434 -46.58 20.45 -33.46
N GLU A 435 -46.10 20.49 -34.70
CA GLU A 435 -46.81 21.10 -35.84
C GLU A 435 -48.11 20.35 -36.18
N LYS A 436 -48.10 19.02 -36.15
CA LYS A 436 -49.29 18.20 -36.41
C LYS A 436 -50.35 18.37 -35.31
N ALA A 437 -49.93 18.46 -34.05
CA ALA A 437 -50.81 18.77 -32.93
C ALA A 437 -51.38 20.20 -32.99
N ALA A 438 -50.64 21.17 -33.54
CA ALA A 438 -51.13 22.53 -33.79
C ALA A 438 -52.17 22.56 -34.94
N CYS A 439 -51.95 21.78 -36.00
CA CYS A 439 -52.88 21.68 -37.13
C CYS A 439 -54.19 20.99 -36.74
N GLU A 440 -54.14 19.93 -35.92
CA GLU A 440 -55.34 19.25 -35.38
C GLU A 440 -56.14 20.15 -34.41
N LYS A 441 -55.47 21.07 -33.70
CA LYS A 441 -56.15 22.10 -32.89
C LYS A 441 -56.74 23.25 -33.72
N GLY A 442 -56.26 23.46 -34.95
CA GLY A 442 -56.78 24.47 -35.89
C GLY A 442 -58.04 24.04 -36.66
N LEU A 443 -58.39 22.74 -36.66
CA LEU A 443 -59.56 22.20 -37.36
C LEU A 443 -60.86 22.19 -36.54
N LYS A 444 -60.89 22.83 -35.36
CA LYS A 444 -62.14 23.13 -34.65
C LYS A 444 -62.53 24.59 -34.89
N THR A 445 -63.06 24.89 -36.07
CA THR A 445 -63.97 26.03 -36.23
C THR A 445 -65.33 25.66 -35.63
N PRO A 446 -65.93 26.52 -34.78
CA PRO A 446 -67.31 26.33 -34.35
C PRO A 446 -68.22 26.68 -35.53
N GLY A 447 -68.87 25.66 -36.09
CA GLY A 447 -70.01 25.84 -36.97
C GLY A 447 -71.16 26.45 -36.18
N ALA A 448 -71.75 27.47 -36.78
CA ALA A 448 -72.93 28.18 -36.31
C ALA A 448 -74.17 27.28 -36.33
N GLU A 449 -74.94 27.31 -35.24
CA GLU A 449 -76.37 27.59 -35.19
C GLU A 449 -76.74 28.06 -33.78
#